data_AF-A0A6P4FLK1-F1
#
_entry.id   AF-A0A6P4FLK1-F1
#
_cell.length_a   1.000
_cell.length_b   1.000
_cell.length_c   1.000
_cell.angle_alpha   90.00
_cell.angle_beta   90.00
_cell.angle_gamma   90.00
#
_symmetry.space_group_name_H-M   'P 1'
#
loop_
_entity.id
_entity.type
_entity.pdbx_description
1 polymer ?
#
loop_
_entity_poly.entity_id
_entity_poly.type
_entity_poly.pdbx_seq_one_letter_code
_entity_poly.pdbx_strand_id
1 'polypeptide(L)'
;MFRPQCGFRQMLVYFILNSILYSSWLLGIFPFKYEPKTRRLRRSKWIIVFGIALSSSLIFLMLKHDGEAQEGEEKLDVFQRNFVLDQISLLLGIVGVLTICAMYVRTFWRSRNLEEIYNELLILEVKYFGSDFVECRKFDSFVIQKGFLIVGGVASTWLVHLGMPNQTMPIMNVLVISLVKFGTVLLSIHFHLGLAFIYRFVWLINRELLDMANYLRVNPSASFSRVRLLLKLYCKLVDLYGRLTDCYDYQTALMMVLYLAANIILSFYMIVYTISLSQMSIFVMLIMFPLALLKNFLDFWMSIAVCDLVEKTGRQTSMILKLFNDIENMNKELERSISNFALYCSHCRFKFLYCGLFHVNREMGFEMLVTSVLYLLFLVQFDFMNL
;
A
#
# COMPACT_ATOMS: atom_id res chain seq x y z
N MET A 1 9.79 7.88 16.71
CA MET A 1 9.17 8.29 15.42
C MET A 1 7.70 8.57 15.63
N PHE A 2 6.94 7.62 16.19
CA PHE A 2 5.53 7.82 16.57
C PHE A 2 5.43 8.22 18.05
N ARG A 3 4.36 8.93 18.46
CA ARG A 3 4.06 9.25 19.86
C ARG A 3 2.84 8.43 20.32
N PRO A 4 2.83 7.89 21.55
CA PRO A 4 1.65 7.26 22.11
C PRO A 4 0.54 8.32 22.29
N GLN A 5 -0.68 7.99 21.88
CA GLN A 5 -1.86 8.84 22.05
C GLN A 5 -2.93 8.09 22.85
N CYS A 6 -3.81 8.83 23.53
CA CYS A 6 -4.81 8.27 24.46
C CYS A 6 -5.97 7.57 23.72
N GLY A 7 -6.02 6.24 23.79
CA GLY A 7 -7.14 5.43 23.33
C GLY A 7 -6.70 4.08 22.76
N PHE A 8 -7.53 3.03 22.92
CA PHE A 8 -7.18 1.67 22.47
C PHE A 8 -6.80 1.61 20.98
N ARG A 9 -7.57 2.29 20.12
CA ARG A 9 -7.30 2.32 18.68
C ARG A 9 -5.96 2.98 18.33
N GLN A 10 -5.66 4.10 18.97
CA GLN A 10 -4.40 4.82 18.74
C GLN A 10 -3.19 4.05 19.29
N MET A 11 -3.34 3.37 20.42
CA MET A 11 -2.31 2.46 20.95
C MET A 11 -2.04 1.31 19.97
N LEU A 12 -3.09 0.76 19.36
CA LEU A 12 -2.96 -0.30 18.37
C LEU A 12 -2.30 0.19 17.07
N VAL A 13 -2.67 1.38 16.59
CA VAL A 13 -1.98 2.05 15.46
C VAL A 13 -0.50 2.27 15.77
N TYR A 14 -0.19 2.81 16.95
CA TYR A 14 1.19 3.03 17.41
C TYR A 14 2.00 1.73 17.44
N PHE A 15 1.40 0.66 17.97
CA PHE A 15 2.01 -0.66 17.99
C PHE A 15 2.29 -1.16 16.56
N ILE A 16 1.28 -1.15 15.67
CA ILE A 16 1.43 -1.58 14.27
C ILE A 16 2.52 -0.79 13.54
N LEU A 17 2.53 0.54 13.66
CA LEU A 17 3.53 1.38 12.99
C LEU A 17 4.95 1.09 13.49
N ASN A 18 5.12 0.87 14.79
CA ASN A 18 6.42 0.47 15.34
C ASN A 18 6.81 -0.93 14.89
N SER A 19 5.89 -1.90 14.90
CA SER A 19 6.14 -3.24 14.38
C SER A 19 6.59 -3.20 12.92
N ILE A 20 5.89 -2.44 12.06
CA ILE A 20 6.28 -2.24 10.66
C ILE A 20 7.69 -1.66 10.57
N LEU A 21 8.00 -0.61 11.34
CA LEU A 21 9.33 0.02 11.34
C LEU A 21 10.44 -0.96 11.75
N TYR A 22 10.28 -1.64 12.89
CA TYR A 22 11.28 -2.57 13.41
C TYR A 22 11.45 -3.79 12.51
N SER A 23 10.36 -4.35 11.98
CA SER A 23 10.42 -5.44 11.02
C SER A 23 11.10 -5.01 9.71
N SER A 24 10.87 -3.78 9.26
CA SER A 24 11.54 -3.25 8.07
C SER A 24 13.03 -3.01 8.28
N TRP A 25 13.45 -2.64 9.49
CA TRP A 25 14.86 -2.59 9.87
C TRP A 25 15.50 -3.96 9.96
N LEU A 26 14.80 -4.92 10.57
CA LEU A 26 15.28 -6.31 10.70
C LEU A 26 15.53 -6.95 9.33
N LEU A 27 14.68 -6.67 8.35
CA LEU A 27 14.85 -7.15 6.97
C LEU A 27 15.71 -6.22 6.08
N GLY A 28 16.24 -5.12 6.62
CA GLY A 28 17.06 -4.18 5.86
C GLY A 28 16.33 -3.42 4.73
N ILE A 29 15.00 -3.45 4.72
CA ILE A 29 14.14 -2.85 3.68
C ILE A 29 14.02 -1.34 3.87
N PHE A 30 14.08 -0.88 5.12
CA PHE A 30 14.05 0.55 5.45
C PHE A 30 15.45 1.06 5.81
N PRO A 31 16.23 1.59 4.84
CA PRO A 31 17.65 1.89 5.01
C PRO A 31 17.95 3.18 5.79
N PHE A 32 17.07 3.57 6.71
CA PHE A 32 17.14 4.85 7.40
C PHE A 32 17.22 4.65 8.92
N LYS A 33 18.17 5.32 9.57
CA LYS A 33 18.24 5.41 11.02
C LYS A 33 17.61 6.71 11.49
N TYR A 34 16.78 6.64 12.52
CA TYR A 34 16.22 7.84 13.15
C TYR A 34 17.24 8.44 14.11
N GLU A 35 17.58 9.71 13.91
CA GLU A 35 18.47 10.48 14.79
C GLU A 35 17.64 11.35 15.75
N PRO A 36 17.56 11.01 17.05
CA PRO A 36 16.66 11.71 17.98
C PRO A 36 17.03 13.18 18.21
N LYS A 37 18.33 13.51 18.12
CA LYS A 37 18.86 14.86 18.35
C LYS A 37 18.40 15.84 17.27
N THR A 38 18.43 15.41 16.01
CA THR A 38 18.06 16.24 14.86
C THR A 38 16.60 16.04 14.44
N ARG A 39 15.93 15.02 15.00
CA ARG A 39 14.59 14.54 14.60
C ARG A 39 14.48 14.25 13.11
N ARG A 40 15.57 13.75 12.53
CA ARG A 40 15.69 13.42 11.11
C ARG A 40 16.07 11.96 10.91
N LEU A 41 15.65 11.42 9.79
CA LEU A 41 16.11 10.15 9.24
C LEU A 41 17.42 10.38 8.50
N ARG A 42 18.39 9.50 8.75
CA ARG A 42 19.67 9.47 8.06
C ARG A 42 19.84 8.14 7.35
N ARG A 43 20.19 8.18 6.07
CA ARG A 43 20.54 6.98 5.31
C ARG A 43 21.75 6.26 5.91
N SER A 44 21.63 4.95 6.12
CA SER A 44 22.71 4.12 6.64
C SER A 44 23.24 3.18 5.56
N LYS A 45 24.50 3.36 5.15
CA LYS A 45 25.16 2.48 4.17
C LYS A 45 25.22 1.02 4.65
N TRP A 46 25.43 0.82 5.96
CA TRP A 46 25.46 -0.51 6.56
C TRP A 46 24.13 -1.25 6.45
N ILE A 47 22.99 -0.58 6.71
CA ILE A 47 21.66 -1.20 6.58
C ILE A 47 21.39 -1.54 5.11
N ILE A 48 21.85 -0.73 4.16
CA ILE A 48 21.70 -1.00 2.72
C ILE A 48 22.46 -2.25 2.32
N VAL A 49 23.75 -2.34 2.67
CA VAL A 49 24.57 -3.53 2.36
C VAL A 49 23.97 -4.78 3.00
N PHE A 50 23.55 -4.66 4.27
CA PHE A 50 22.86 -5.74 4.98
C PHE A 50 21.56 -6.16 4.29
N GLY A 51 20.71 -5.21 3.91
CA GLY A 51 19.45 -5.46 3.22
C GLY A 51 19.65 -6.13 1.87
N ILE A 52 20.62 -5.66 1.07
CA ILE A 52 20.97 -6.28 -0.21
C ILE A 52 21.45 -7.72 0.01
N ALA A 53 22.36 -7.95 0.95
CA ALA A 53 22.90 -9.27 1.23
C ALA A 53 21.82 -10.25 1.73
N LEU A 54 20.95 -9.79 2.64
CA LEU A 54 19.86 -10.59 3.19
C LEU A 54 18.81 -10.91 2.13
N SER A 55 18.32 -9.91 1.40
CA SER A 55 17.30 -10.10 0.34
C SER A 55 17.83 -11.00 -0.78
N SER A 56 19.09 -10.81 -1.21
CA SER A 56 19.69 -11.67 -2.24
C SER A 56 19.85 -13.11 -1.74
N SER A 57 20.28 -13.30 -0.49
CA SER A 57 20.39 -14.63 0.12
C SER A 57 19.02 -15.32 0.23
N LEU A 58 17.99 -14.60 0.65
CA LEU A 58 16.63 -15.14 0.78
C LEU A 58 16.03 -15.52 -0.58
N ILE A 59 16.22 -14.70 -1.61
CA ILE A 59 15.77 -15.01 -2.98
C ILE A 59 16.54 -16.21 -3.53
N PHE A 60 17.86 -16.26 -3.33
CA PHE A 60 18.67 -17.39 -3.76
C PHE A 60 18.24 -18.71 -3.08
N LEU A 61 18.01 -18.69 -1.76
CA LEU A 61 17.51 -19.85 -1.03
C LEU A 61 16.11 -20.26 -1.49
N MET A 62 15.23 -19.30 -1.76
CA MET A 62 13.90 -19.56 -2.30
C MET A 62 13.98 -20.25 -3.68
N LEU A 63 14.80 -19.72 -4.60
CA LEU A 63 14.96 -20.29 -5.95
C LEU A 63 15.63 -21.66 -5.94
N LYS A 64 16.65 -21.84 -5.09
CA LYS A 64 17.32 -23.13 -4.91
C LYS A 64 16.31 -24.19 -4.45
N HIS A 65 15.45 -23.83 -3.50
CA HIS A 65 14.48 -24.78 -2.98
C HIS A 65 13.37 -25.11 -3.97
N ASP A 66 12.93 -24.13 -4.76
CA ASP A 66 11.94 -24.35 -5.83
C ASP A 66 12.48 -25.32 -6.90
N GLY A 67 13.77 -25.20 -7.23
CA GLY A 67 14.45 -26.14 -8.15
C GLY A 67 14.60 -27.55 -7.57
N GLU A 68 14.95 -27.69 -6.29
CA GLU A 68 15.06 -28.99 -5.62
C GLU A 68 13.70 -29.68 -5.42
N ALA A 69 12.63 -28.92 -5.20
CA ALA A 69 11.26 -29.45 -5.09
C ALA A 69 10.73 -29.98 -6.43
N GLN A 70 11.08 -29.33 -7.55
CA GLN A 70 10.72 -29.80 -8.89
C GLN A 70 11.35 -31.13 -9.30
N GLU A 71 12.49 -31.51 -8.70
CA GLU A 71 13.19 -32.77 -8.98
C GLU A 71 12.68 -33.94 -8.12
N GLY A 72 12.01 -33.66 -6.99
CA GLY A 72 11.65 -34.67 -5.98
C GLY A 72 10.15 -34.91 -5.73
N GLU A 73 9.26 -33.97 -6.09
CA GLU A 73 7.81 -34.13 -5.90
C GLU A 73 7.12 -34.65 -7.16
N GLU A 74 6.25 -35.65 -7.01
CA GLU A 74 5.19 -35.92 -7.98
C GLU A 74 4.40 -34.62 -8.19
N LYS A 75 4.52 -34.02 -9.38
CA LYS A 75 3.71 -32.84 -9.77
C LYS A 75 2.27 -33.10 -9.34
N LEU A 76 1.70 -32.21 -8.50
CA LEU A 76 0.28 -32.26 -8.12
C LEU A 76 -0.54 -32.65 -9.36
N ASP A 77 -1.38 -33.69 -9.26
CA ASP A 77 -2.15 -34.29 -10.37
C ASP A 77 -2.82 -33.25 -11.30
N VAL A 78 -3.12 -32.07 -10.77
CA VAL A 78 -3.71 -30.94 -11.50
C VAL A 78 -2.77 -30.31 -12.52
N PHE A 79 -1.47 -30.21 -12.24
CA PHE A 79 -0.47 -29.71 -13.19
C PHE A 79 -0.18 -30.73 -14.29
N GLN A 80 -0.33 -32.03 -14.01
CA GLN A 80 -0.25 -33.06 -15.05
C GLN A 80 -1.48 -33.06 -15.95
N ARG A 81 -2.68 -32.77 -15.41
CA ARG A 81 -3.93 -32.71 -16.20
C ARG A 81 -4.10 -31.43 -17.00
N ASN A 82 -3.56 -30.30 -16.54
CA ASN A 82 -3.76 -29.00 -17.19
C ASN A 82 -2.42 -28.29 -17.49
N PHE A 83 -1.92 -28.48 -18.72
CA PHE A 83 -0.66 -27.87 -19.19
C PHE A 83 -0.69 -26.34 -19.16
N VAL A 84 -1.84 -25.72 -19.47
CA VAL A 84 -1.96 -24.25 -19.48
C VAL A 84 -1.81 -23.70 -18.07
N LEU A 85 -2.34 -24.40 -17.07
CA LEU A 85 -2.20 -24.02 -15.67
C LEU A 85 -0.75 -24.09 -15.17
N ASP A 86 0.01 -25.12 -15.57
CA ASP A 86 1.45 -25.23 -15.25
C ASP A 86 2.24 -24.05 -15.83
N GLN A 87 2.00 -23.71 -17.10
CA GLN A 87 2.65 -22.57 -17.77
C GLN A 87 2.29 -21.22 -17.12
N ILE A 88 1.02 -21.00 -16.79
CA ILE A 88 0.57 -19.76 -16.15
C ILE A 88 1.19 -19.62 -14.75
N SER A 89 1.27 -20.71 -13.99
CA SER A 89 1.88 -20.74 -12.66
C SER A 89 3.36 -20.41 -12.72
N LEU A 90 4.09 -21.02 -13.65
CA LEU A 90 5.51 -20.77 -13.88
C LEU A 90 5.76 -19.32 -14.29
N LEU A 91 4.96 -18.78 -15.21
CA LEU A 91 5.05 -17.39 -15.65
C LEU A 91 4.81 -16.42 -14.47
N LEU A 92 3.80 -16.68 -13.63
CA LEU A 92 3.52 -15.87 -12.45
C LEU A 92 4.69 -15.91 -11.45
N GLY A 93 5.31 -17.09 -11.26
CA GLY A 93 6.51 -17.25 -10.44
C GLY A 93 7.66 -16.37 -10.92
N ILE A 94 7.98 -16.44 -12.22
CA ILE A 94 9.03 -15.63 -12.85
C ILE A 94 8.74 -14.13 -12.70
N VAL A 95 7.53 -13.69 -13.05
CA VAL A 95 7.11 -12.28 -12.93
C VAL A 95 7.15 -11.82 -11.46
N GLY A 96 6.77 -12.69 -10.53
CA GLY A 96 6.85 -12.45 -9.10
C GLY A 96 8.27 -12.18 -8.63
N VAL A 97 9.21 -13.06 -8.96
CA VAL A 97 10.64 -12.90 -8.61
C VAL A 97 11.22 -11.64 -9.24
N LEU A 98 10.95 -11.40 -10.53
CA LEU A 98 11.40 -10.19 -11.21
C LEU A 98 10.85 -8.91 -10.56
N THR A 99 9.59 -8.92 -10.13
CA THR A 99 8.97 -7.81 -9.42
C THR A 99 9.67 -7.56 -8.08
N ILE A 100 9.90 -8.61 -7.28
CA ILE A 100 10.59 -8.51 -5.99
C ILE A 100 11.99 -7.88 -6.18
N CYS A 101 12.76 -8.38 -7.15
CA CYS A 101 14.07 -7.84 -7.49
C CYS A 101 13.99 -6.37 -7.92
N ALA A 102 13.05 -6.02 -8.81
CA ALA A 102 12.86 -4.66 -9.30
C ALA A 102 12.49 -3.70 -8.17
N MET A 103 11.63 -4.13 -7.24
CA MET A 103 11.24 -3.34 -6.07
C MET A 103 12.46 -3.06 -5.18
N TYR A 104 13.22 -4.09 -4.80
CA TYR A 104 14.41 -3.92 -3.96
C TYR A 104 15.44 -2.97 -4.60
N VAL A 105 15.78 -3.20 -5.86
CA VAL A 105 16.73 -2.34 -6.60
C VAL A 105 16.24 -0.90 -6.63
N ARG A 106 14.95 -0.67 -6.92
CA ARG A 106 14.37 0.66 -6.98
C ARG A 106 14.37 1.37 -5.63
N THR A 107 14.05 0.66 -4.54
CA THR A 107 14.10 1.21 -3.18
C THR A 107 15.50 1.68 -2.80
N PHE A 108 16.52 0.88 -3.11
CA PHE A 108 17.91 1.25 -2.81
C PHE A 108 18.42 2.38 -3.72
N TRP A 109 18.02 2.38 -5.00
CA TRP A 109 18.38 3.41 -5.97
C TRP A 109 17.78 4.77 -5.61
N ARG A 110 16.48 4.81 -5.27
CA ARG A 110 15.75 6.03 -4.90
C ARG A 110 15.87 6.39 -3.41
N SER A 111 16.68 5.67 -2.63
CA SER A 111 16.71 5.83 -1.18
C SER A 111 17.06 7.25 -0.72
N ARG A 112 17.88 8.00 -1.49
CA ARG A 112 18.21 9.40 -1.17
C ARG A 112 16.99 10.32 -1.30
N ASN A 113 16.21 10.15 -2.36
CA ASN A 113 14.98 10.93 -2.56
C ASN A 113 13.95 10.58 -1.47
N LEU A 114 13.84 9.30 -1.13
CA LEU A 114 12.97 8.82 -0.04
C LEU A 114 13.37 9.38 1.32
N GLU A 115 14.67 9.51 1.61
CA GLU A 115 15.16 10.15 2.83
C GLU A 115 14.69 11.60 2.95
N GLU A 116 14.77 12.38 1.87
CA GLU A 116 14.32 13.76 1.84
C GLU A 116 12.81 13.85 2.04
N ILE A 117 12.02 13.04 1.31
CA ILE A 117 10.56 13.01 1.42
C ILE A 117 10.12 12.66 2.85
N TYR A 118 10.65 11.58 3.44
CA TYR A 118 10.27 11.18 4.79
C TYR A 118 10.71 12.18 5.86
N ASN A 119 11.87 12.82 5.69
CA ASN A 119 12.29 13.90 6.57
C ASN A 119 11.34 15.10 6.52
N GLU A 120 10.90 15.48 5.32
CA GLU A 120 9.95 16.57 5.16
C GLU A 120 8.58 16.23 5.75
N LEU A 121 8.09 14.99 5.58
CA LEU A 121 6.86 14.51 6.23
C LEU A 121 6.98 14.52 7.76
N LEU A 122 8.13 14.10 8.31
CA LEU A 122 8.39 14.14 9.76
C LEU A 122 8.43 15.58 10.29
N ILE A 123 9.05 16.50 9.55
CA ILE A 123 9.07 17.93 9.93
C ILE A 123 7.66 18.49 9.91
N LEU A 124 6.84 18.16 8.91
CA LEU A 124 5.44 18.57 8.85
C LEU A 124 4.66 18.06 10.05
N GLU A 125 4.82 16.77 10.39
CA GLU A 125 4.17 16.18 11.57
C GLU A 125 4.60 16.89 12.85
N VAL A 126 5.90 17.03 13.10
CA VAL A 126 6.40 17.56 14.37
C VAL A 126 6.13 19.06 14.53
N LYS A 127 6.24 19.85 13.46
CA LYS A 127 6.19 21.31 13.53
C LYS A 127 4.78 21.89 13.38
N TYR A 128 3.93 21.25 12.58
CA TYR A 128 2.63 21.85 12.19
C TYR A 128 1.42 21.01 12.61
N PHE A 129 1.56 19.68 12.71
CA PHE A 129 0.41 18.78 12.94
C PHE A 129 0.51 17.95 14.24
N GLY A 130 1.56 18.14 15.03
CA GLY A 130 1.90 17.29 16.17
C GLY A 130 1.28 17.72 17.51
N SER A 131 0.65 18.91 17.55
CA SER A 131 -0.03 19.47 18.73
C SER A 131 -1.51 19.10 18.80
N ASP A 132 -2.13 18.78 17.67
CA ASP A 132 -3.58 18.64 17.60
C ASP A 132 -3.94 17.18 17.89
N PHE A 133 -4.48 16.93 19.08
CA PHE A 133 -5.00 15.64 19.57
C PHE A 133 -6.23 15.14 18.78
N VAL A 134 -6.38 15.60 17.56
CA VAL A 134 -7.53 15.33 16.72
C VAL A 134 -7.39 13.94 16.11
N GLU A 135 -8.32 13.08 16.49
CA GLU A 135 -8.39 11.71 16.03
C GLU A 135 -8.85 11.63 14.56
N CYS A 136 -7.99 11.11 13.67
CA CYS A 136 -8.32 10.87 12.26
C CYS A 136 -8.76 9.42 12.05
N ARG A 137 -10.06 9.13 12.22
CA ARG A 137 -10.58 7.76 12.23
C ARG A 137 -10.26 6.93 10.98
N LYS A 138 -10.30 7.54 9.80
CA LYS A 138 -10.01 6.84 8.54
C LYS A 138 -8.53 6.47 8.40
N PHE A 139 -7.63 7.33 8.89
CA PHE A 139 -6.19 7.02 8.92
C PHE A 139 -5.95 5.82 9.85
N ASP A 140 -6.48 5.89 11.07
CA ASP A 140 -6.31 4.80 12.04
C ASP A 140 -6.86 3.48 11.52
N SER A 141 -8.09 3.49 10.99
CA SER A 141 -8.73 2.29 10.42
C SER A 141 -7.90 1.70 9.28
N PHE A 142 -7.33 2.55 8.41
CA PHE A 142 -6.49 2.11 7.31
C PHE A 142 -5.23 1.39 7.81
N VAL A 143 -4.51 1.98 8.77
CA VAL A 143 -3.29 1.40 9.35
C VAL A 143 -3.61 0.06 10.03
N ILE A 144 -4.72 -0.01 10.76
CA ILE A 144 -5.15 -1.23 11.45
C ILE A 144 -5.48 -2.35 10.45
N GLN A 145 -6.33 -2.05 9.46
CA GLN A 145 -6.73 -3.02 8.45
C GLN A 145 -5.53 -3.55 7.66
N LYS A 146 -4.63 -2.66 7.22
CA LYS A 146 -3.40 -3.09 6.55
C LYS A 146 -2.52 -3.92 7.47
N GLY A 147 -2.31 -3.53 8.73
CA GLY A 147 -1.53 -4.32 9.68
C GLY A 147 -2.05 -5.76 9.85
N PHE A 148 -3.37 -5.93 9.95
CA PHE A 148 -3.99 -7.25 9.98
C PHE A 148 -3.81 -8.04 8.67
N LEU A 149 -3.86 -7.39 7.51
CA LEU A 149 -3.59 -8.05 6.22
C LEU A 149 -2.14 -8.55 6.12
N ILE A 150 -1.17 -7.81 6.66
CA ILE A 150 0.24 -8.25 6.72
C ILE A 150 0.36 -9.51 7.57
N VAL A 151 -0.19 -9.49 8.79
CA VAL A 151 -0.15 -10.65 9.71
C VAL A 151 -0.88 -11.84 9.10
N GLY A 152 -2.08 -11.62 8.57
CA GLY A 152 -2.88 -12.64 7.90
C GLY A 152 -2.16 -13.25 6.70
N GLY A 153 -1.37 -12.46 5.97
CA GLY A 153 -0.58 -12.94 4.84
C GLY A 153 0.59 -13.83 5.19
N VAL A 154 1.23 -13.59 6.34
CA VAL A 154 2.26 -14.49 6.87
C VAL A 154 1.59 -15.73 7.43
N ALA A 155 0.56 -15.56 8.26
CA ALA A 155 -0.19 -16.66 8.86
C ALA A 155 -0.79 -17.61 7.82
N SER A 156 -1.29 -17.09 6.69
CA SER A 156 -1.83 -17.92 5.61
C SER A 156 -0.77 -18.83 4.99
N THR A 157 0.49 -18.39 4.90
CA THR A 157 1.59 -19.21 4.35
C THR A 157 1.88 -20.40 5.27
N TRP A 158 1.87 -20.17 6.59
CA TRP A 158 2.00 -21.25 7.57
C TRP A 158 0.79 -22.18 7.59
N LEU A 159 -0.42 -21.63 7.43
CA LEU A 159 -1.64 -22.42 7.33
C LEU A 159 -1.60 -23.38 6.14
N VAL A 160 -1.04 -22.94 4.99
CA VAL A 160 -0.93 -23.80 3.78
C VAL A 160 -0.03 -24.99 4.10
N HIS A 161 1.14 -24.71 4.68
CA HIS A 161 2.10 -25.74 5.01
C HIS A 161 1.56 -26.79 5.99
N LEU A 162 0.82 -26.35 7.02
CA LEU A 162 0.23 -27.27 8.01
C LEU A 162 -1.03 -27.98 7.50
N GLY A 163 -1.75 -27.37 6.54
CA GLY A 163 -3.04 -27.85 6.04
C GLY A 163 -2.97 -28.80 4.85
N MET A 164 -1.84 -28.83 4.12
CA MET A 164 -1.64 -29.70 2.97
C MET A 164 -1.15 -31.09 3.41
N PRO A 165 -1.95 -32.16 3.24
CA PRO A 165 -1.50 -33.52 3.53
C PRO A 165 -0.34 -33.90 2.58
N ASN A 166 0.66 -34.62 3.10
CA ASN A 166 1.86 -35.10 2.38
C ASN A 166 2.92 -34.06 1.98
N GLN A 167 2.83 -32.80 2.41
CA GLN A 167 3.87 -31.82 2.09
C GLN A 167 5.09 -31.98 3.02
N THR A 168 6.17 -32.61 2.53
CA THR A 168 7.43 -32.82 3.28
C THR A 168 8.39 -31.64 3.20
N MET A 169 7.89 -30.41 3.01
CA MET A 169 8.76 -29.24 2.93
C MET A 169 9.40 -28.95 4.30
N PRO A 170 10.73 -28.88 4.39
CA PRO A 170 11.40 -28.50 5.63
C PRO A 170 10.91 -27.15 6.16
N ILE A 171 10.71 -27.04 7.48
CA ILE A 171 10.25 -25.81 8.16
C ILE A 171 11.10 -24.59 7.77
N MET A 172 12.40 -24.78 7.54
CA MET A 172 13.31 -23.72 7.11
C MET A 172 12.90 -23.07 5.79
N ASN A 173 12.34 -23.83 4.85
CA ASN A 173 11.98 -23.32 3.54
C ASN A 173 10.67 -22.53 3.59
N VAL A 174 9.72 -22.99 4.39
CA VAL A 174 8.50 -22.25 4.71
C VAL A 174 8.83 -20.93 5.38
N LEU A 175 9.83 -20.92 6.25
CA LEU A 175 10.34 -19.71 6.89
C LEU A 175 10.98 -18.76 5.88
N VAL A 176 11.83 -19.24 4.96
CA VAL A 176 12.43 -18.42 3.89
C VAL A 176 11.33 -17.79 3.01
N ILE A 177 10.37 -18.58 2.53
CA ILE A 177 9.25 -18.09 1.70
C ILE A 177 8.44 -17.04 2.47
N SER A 178 8.17 -17.30 3.75
CA SER A 178 7.43 -16.37 4.62
C SER A 178 8.19 -15.06 4.81
N LEU A 179 9.51 -15.08 4.97
CA LEU A 179 10.34 -13.88 5.09
C LEU A 179 10.36 -13.07 3.79
N VAL A 180 10.47 -13.72 2.63
CA VAL A 180 10.43 -13.03 1.32
C VAL A 180 9.07 -12.37 1.10
N LYS A 181 7.97 -13.10 1.37
CA LYS A 181 6.60 -12.55 1.28
C LYS A 181 6.41 -11.39 2.25
N PHE A 182 6.82 -11.55 3.50
CA PHE A 182 6.73 -10.52 4.52
C PHE A 182 7.51 -9.27 4.10
N GLY A 183 8.72 -9.42 3.57
CA GLY A 183 9.52 -8.31 3.05
C GLY A 183 8.85 -7.57 1.89
N THR A 184 8.28 -8.29 0.94
CA THR A 184 7.57 -7.70 -0.22
C THR A 184 6.36 -6.89 0.23
N VAL A 185 5.59 -7.42 1.19
CA VAL A 185 4.43 -6.72 1.76
C VAL A 185 4.85 -5.49 2.58
N LEU A 186 5.94 -5.59 3.36
CA LEU A 186 6.51 -4.44 4.09
C LEU A 186 6.95 -3.32 3.15
N LEU A 187 7.52 -3.69 2.00
CA LEU A 187 7.97 -2.72 1.02
C LEU A 187 6.77 -2.02 0.35
N SER A 188 5.69 -2.76 0.10
CA SER A 188 4.43 -2.20 -0.38
C SER A 188 3.78 -1.24 0.63
N ILE A 189 3.74 -1.58 1.93
CA ILE A 189 3.08 -0.73 2.94
C ILE A 189 3.80 0.62 3.14
N HIS A 190 5.11 0.73 2.89
CA HIS A 190 5.84 2.01 3.03
C HIS A 190 5.30 3.12 2.13
N PHE A 191 4.95 2.78 0.88
CA PHE A 191 4.31 3.71 -0.04
C PHE A 191 2.93 4.14 0.48
N HIS A 192 2.09 3.16 0.81
CA HIS A 192 0.73 3.39 1.27
C HIS A 192 0.67 4.17 2.59
N LEU A 193 1.62 3.95 3.50
CA LEU A 193 1.76 4.75 4.72
C LEU A 193 2.12 6.20 4.40
N GLY A 194 3.06 6.43 3.47
CA GLY A 194 3.39 7.78 3.02
C GLY A 194 2.16 8.52 2.50
N LEU A 195 1.33 7.85 1.69
CA LEU A 195 0.05 8.40 1.22
C LEU A 195 -0.95 8.63 2.36
N ALA A 196 -1.06 7.69 3.31
CA ALA A 196 -1.94 7.84 4.46
C ALA A 196 -1.55 9.05 5.33
N PHE A 197 -0.25 9.33 5.51
CA PHE A 197 0.23 10.52 6.19
C PHE A 197 -0.12 11.80 5.41
N ILE A 198 0.08 11.82 4.09
CA ILE A 198 -0.32 12.95 3.24
C ILE A 198 -1.83 13.19 3.37
N TYR A 199 -2.65 12.14 3.26
CA TYR A 199 -4.09 12.21 3.50
C TYR A 199 -4.41 12.85 4.86
N ARG A 200 -3.78 12.37 5.95
CA ARG A 200 -4.00 12.90 7.30
C ARG A 200 -3.69 14.39 7.38
N PHE A 201 -2.60 14.84 6.76
CA PHE A 201 -2.23 16.26 6.75
C PHE A 201 -3.21 17.12 5.93
N VAL A 202 -3.64 16.66 4.75
CA VAL A 202 -4.66 17.38 3.97
C VAL A 202 -5.99 17.42 4.71
N TRP A 203 -6.36 16.34 5.41
CA TRP A 203 -7.56 16.29 6.23
C TRP A 203 -7.51 17.28 7.39
N LEU A 204 -6.37 17.43 8.06
CA LEU A 204 -6.18 18.45 9.10
C LEU A 204 -6.29 19.88 8.55
N ILE A 205 -5.69 20.14 7.37
CA ILE A 205 -5.85 21.42 6.66
C ILE A 205 -7.33 21.70 6.37
N ASN A 206 -8.07 20.72 5.85
CA ASN A 206 -9.49 20.86 5.55
C ASN A 206 -10.32 21.18 6.79
N ARG A 207 -10.03 20.50 7.90
CA ARG A 207 -10.70 20.78 9.17
C ARG A 207 -10.45 22.21 9.62
N GLU A 208 -9.19 22.66 9.61
CA GLU A 208 -8.85 24.02 10.03
C GLU A 208 -9.47 25.09 9.11
N LEU A 209 -9.52 24.83 7.79
CA LEU A 209 -10.23 25.69 6.83
C LEU A 209 -11.73 25.76 7.12
N LEU A 210 -12.36 24.64 7.44
CA LEU A 210 -13.79 24.59 7.74
C LEU A 210 -14.10 25.34 9.05
N ASP A 211 -13.28 25.14 10.09
CA ASP A 211 -13.41 25.84 11.37
C ASP A 211 -13.28 27.36 11.17
N MET A 212 -12.34 27.80 10.33
CA MET A 212 -12.20 29.22 9.95
C MET A 212 -13.39 29.75 9.15
N ALA A 213 -13.91 28.99 8.18
CA ALA A 213 -15.08 29.40 7.40
C ALA A 213 -16.29 29.64 8.32
N ASN A 214 -16.52 28.72 9.27
CA ASN A 214 -17.60 28.84 10.25
C ASN A 214 -17.41 30.03 11.19
N TYR A 215 -16.17 30.29 11.64
CA TYR A 215 -15.88 31.44 12.49
C TYR A 215 -16.08 32.78 11.77
N LEU A 216 -15.61 32.89 10.52
CA LEU A 216 -15.73 34.11 9.72
C LEU A 216 -17.18 34.45 9.35
N ARG A 217 -18.06 33.45 9.24
CA ARG A 217 -19.51 33.69 9.11
C ARG A 217 -20.09 34.45 10.31
N VAL A 218 -19.51 34.28 11.50
CA VAL A 218 -19.91 34.99 12.71
C VAL A 218 -19.14 36.30 12.89
N ASN A 219 -17.85 36.32 12.52
CA ASN A 219 -16.95 37.48 12.68
C ASN A 219 -16.21 37.81 11.37
N PRO A 220 -16.85 38.52 10.41
CA PRO A 220 -16.29 38.73 9.05
C PRO A 220 -15.04 39.61 9.00
N SER A 221 -14.83 40.47 10.01
CA SER A 221 -13.71 41.41 10.08
C SER A 221 -12.40 40.77 10.56
N ALA A 222 -12.41 39.50 10.99
CA ALA A 222 -11.22 38.82 11.49
C ALA A 222 -10.22 38.53 10.35
N SER A 223 -8.98 38.98 10.52
CA SER A 223 -7.90 38.65 9.58
C SER A 223 -7.22 37.33 9.98
N PHE A 224 -7.05 36.42 9.00
CA PHE A 224 -6.39 35.13 9.23
C PHE A 224 -5.14 34.99 8.37
N SER A 225 -4.00 35.41 8.91
CA SER A 225 -2.67 35.12 8.34
C SER A 225 -2.41 33.61 8.19
N ARG A 226 -3.16 32.81 8.97
CA ARG A 226 -3.13 31.35 8.99
C ARG A 226 -3.54 30.71 7.66
N VAL A 227 -4.45 31.31 6.88
CA VAL A 227 -4.84 30.78 5.56
C VAL A 227 -3.64 30.72 4.60
N ARG A 228 -2.77 31.73 4.63
CA ARG A 228 -1.54 31.75 3.82
C ARG A 228 -0.58 30.64 4.23
N LEU A 229 -0.50 30.31 5.51
CA LEU A 229 0.30 29.19 5.99
C LEU A 229 -0.30 27.86 5.50
N LEU A 230 -1.62 27.67 5.59
CA LEU A 230 -2.28 26.45 5.10
C LEU A 230 -2.11 26.25 3.61
N LEU A 231 -2.19 27.31 2.80
CA LEU A 231 -1.86 27.25 1.37
C LEU A 231 -0.42 26.77 1.17
N LYS A 232 0.56 27.35 1.88
CA LYS A 232 1.98 26.94 1.78
C LYS A 232 2.16 25.47 2.18
N LEU A 233 1.50 25.02 3.24
CA LEU A 233 1.54 23.61 3.67
C LEU A 233 0.88 22.69 2.64
N TYR A 234 -0.25 23.09 2.06
CA TYR A 234 -0.92 22.33 1.01
C TYR A 234 -0.05 22.21 -0.25
N CYS A 235 0.53 23.29 -0.75
CA CYS A 235 1.46 23.24 -1.88
C CYS A 235 2.62 22.28 -1.61
N LYS A 236 3.16 22.33 -0.39
CA LYS A 236 4.23 21.42 0.03
C LYS A 236 3.78 19.96 0.06
N LEU A 237 2.55 19.67 0.49
CA LEU A 237 1.99 18.31 0.46
C LEU A 237 1.79 17.80 -0.96
N VAL A 238 1.36 18.65 -1.88
CA VAL A 238 1.21 18.29 -3.30
C VAL A 238 2.57 17.98 -3.94
N ASP A 239 3.61 18.76 -3.64
CA ASP A 239 4.99 18.48 -4.09
C ASP A 239 5.52 17.15 -3.52
N LEU A 240 5.38 16.94 -2.20
CA LEU A 240 5.79 15.69 -1.54
C LEU A 240 5.05 14.49 -2.10
N TYR A 241 3.77 14.65 -2.40
CA TYR A 241 2.96 13.63 -3.06
C TYR A 241 3.52 13.26 -4.44
N GLY A 242 3.82 14.24 -5.29
CA GLY A 242 4.38 13.98 -6.62
C GLY A 242 5.71 13.21 -6.52
N ARG A 243 6.64 13.72 -5.70
CA ARG A 243 7.95 13.09 -5.47
C ARG A 243 7.85 11.69 -4.89
N LEU A 244 6.89 11.44 -3.98
CA LEU A 244 6.64 10.11 -3.43
C LEU A 244 6.11 9.16 -4.50
N THR A 245 5.15 9.60 -5.30
CA THR A 245 4.59 8.81 -6.40
C THR A 245 5.67 8.46 -7.43
N ASP A 246 6.53 9.39 -7.82
CA ASP A 246 7.64 9.16 -8.76
C ASP A 246 8.67 8.14 -8.26
N CYS A 247 8.82 7.99 -6.93
CA CYS A 247 9.72 6.99 -6.37
C CYS A 247 9.13 5.57 -6.44
N TYR A 248 7.80 5.44 -6.30
CA TYR A 248 7.10 4.17 -6.12
C TYR A 248 6.21 3.73 -7.29
N ASP A 249 5.97 4.58 -8.29
CA ASP A 249 5.23 4.34 -9.53
C ASP A 249 5.36 2.91 -10.10
N TYR A 250 6.57 2.46 -10.46
CA TYR A 250 6.77 1.13 -11.05
C TYR A 250 6.50 0.01 -10.05
N GLN A 251 6.93 0.20 -8.79
CA GLN A 251 6.72 -0.78 -7.74
C GLN A 251 5.23 -1.00 -7.50
N THR A 252 4.45 0.07 -7.37
CA THR A 252 3.02 -0.03 -7.11
C THR A 252 2.26 -0.58 -8.30
N ALA A 253 2.65 -0.21 -9.53
CA ALA A 253 2.08 -0.78 -10.75
C ALA A 253 2.31 -2.30 -10.84
N LEU A 254 3.56 -2.75 -10.66
CA LEU A 254 3.90 -4.18 -10.69
C LEU A 254 3.16 -4.97 -9.61
N MET A 255 3.07 -4.42 -8.38
CA MET A 255 2.32 -5.05 -7.30
C MET A 255 0.82 -5.16 -7.61
N MET A 256 0.21 -4.14 -8.22
CA MET A 256 -1.19 -4.22 -8.64
C MET A 256 -1.42 -5.30 -9.71
N VAL A 257 -0.54 -5.38 -10.71
CA VAL A 257 -0.60 -6.42 -11.74
C VAL A 257 -0.47 -7.81 -11.12
N LEU A 258 0.47 -7.99 -10.20
CA LEU A 258 0.63 -9.26 -9.48
C LEU A 258 -0.60 -9.64 -8.66
N TYR A 259 -1.20 -8.71 -7.93
CA TYR A 259 -2.43 -9.01 -7.17
C TYR A 259 -3.59 -9.39 -8.09
N LEU A 260 -3.73 -8.70 -9.23
CA LEU A 260 -4.76 -9.00 -10.21
C LEU A 260 -4.57 -10.39 -10.82
N ALA A 261 -3.35 -10.69 -11.27
CA ALA A 261 -2.99 -11.99 -11.84
C ALA A 261 -3.17 -13.11 -10.81
N ALA A 262 -2.72 -12.91 -9.58
CA ALA A 262 -2.88 -13.87 -8.49
C ALA A 262 -4.35 -14.14 -8.18
N ASN A 263 -5.23 -13.13 -8.21
CA ASN A 263 -6.67 -13.31 -8.02
C ASN A 263 -7.29 -14.15 -9.14
N ILE A 264 -6.99 -13.83 -10.41
CA ILE A 264 -7.51 -14.59 -11.57
C ILE A 264 -7.07 -16.06 -11.47
N ILE A 265 -5.79 -16.29 -11.24
CA ILE A 265 -5.19 -17.63 -11.18
C ILE A 265 -5.74 -18.42 -10.00
N LEU A 266 -5.83 -17.81 -8.81
CA LEU A 266 -6.33 -18.48 -7.62
C LEU A 266 -7.82 -18.81 -7.73
N SER A 267 -8.61 -17.95 -8.38
CA SER A 267 -10.01 -18.24 -8.68
C SER A 267 -10.13 -19.37 -9.70
N PHE A 268 -9.29 -19.39 -10.74
CA PHE A 268 -9.26 -20.47 -11.71
C PHE A 268 -8.89 -21.81 -11.06
N TYR A 269 -7.84 -21.83 -10.23
CA TYR A 269 -7.50 -23.00 -9.41
C TYR A 269 -8.69 -23.48 -8.60
N MET A 270 -9.35 -22.58 -7.86
CA MET A 270 -10.51 -22.95 -7.05
C MET A 270 -11.61 -23.62 -7.89
N ILE A 271 -11.92 -23.09 -9.07
CA ILE A 271 -12.94 -23.66 -9.98
C ILE A 271 -12.53 -25.05 -10.48
N VAL A 272 -11.31 -25.19 -11.02
CA VAL A 272 -10.80 -26.46 -11.55
C VAL A 272 -10.77 -27.52 -10.45
N TYR A 273 -10.30 -27.16 -9.24
CA TYR A 273 -10.26 -28.07 -8.11
C TYR A 273 -11.65 -28.50 -7.62
N THR A 274 -12.61 -27.57 -7.52
CA THR A 274 -13.98 -27.89 -7.11
C THR A 274 -14.66 -28.84 -8.09
N ILE A 275 -14.36 -28.74 -9.39
CA ILE A 275 -14.99 -29.57 -10.44
C ILE A 275 -14.25 -30.90 -10.63
N SER A 276 -12.91 -30.91 -10.63
CA SER A 276 -12.09 -32.02 -11.12
C SER A 276 -11.62 -32.99 -10.02
N LEU A 277 -11.54 -32.57 -8.76
CA LEU A 277 -10.93 -33.36 -7.67
C LEU A 277 -11.83 -33.44 -6.43
N SER A 278 -12.53 -34.56 -6.28
CA SER A 278 -13.27 -34.91 -5.06
C SER A 278 -12.36 -35.38 -3.90
N GLN A 279 -11.03 -35.37 -4.07
CA GLN A 279 -10.07 -35.99 -3.14
C GLN A 279 -9.30 -35.01 -2.24
N MET A 280 -9.36 -33.69 -2.48
CA MET A 280 -8.77 -32.71 -1.56
C MET A 280 -9.61 -32.55 -0.30
N SER A 281 -8.95 -32.32 0.84
CA SER A 281 -9.64 -32.04 2.10
C SER A 281 -10.59 -30.86 1.95
N ILE A 282 -11.84 -31.02 2.41
CA ILE A 282 -12.87 -29.97 2.45
C ILE A 282 -12.31 -28.68 3.08
N PHE A 283 -11.37 -28.81 4.03
CA PHE A 283 -10.66 -27.70 4.65
C PHE A 283 -9.90 -26.82 3.63
N VAL A 284 -9.16 -27.43 2.70
CA VAL A 284 -8.38 -26.69 1.69
C VAL A 284 -9.32 -25.94 0.75
N MET A 285 -10.40 -26.58 0.30
CA MET A 285 -11.35 -25.99 -0.64
C MET A 285 -12.19 -24.87 -0.01
N LEU A 286 -12.74 -25.08 1.19
CA LEU A 286 -13.70 -24.14 1.80
C LEU A 286 -13.04 -23.03 2.63
N ILE A 287 -11.83 -23.24 3.11
CA ILE A 287 -11.18 -22.29 4.04
C ILE A 287 -9.94 -21.69 3.40
N MET A 288 -9.03 -22.50 2.87
CA MET A 288 -7.73 -21.99 2.41
C MET A 288 -7.81 -21.12 1.15
N PHE A 289 -8.46 -21.62 0.09
CA PHE A 289 -8.63 -20.87 -1.16
C PHE A 289 -9.43 -19.56 -0.96
N PRO A 290 -10.62 -19.58 -0.30
CA PRO A 290 -11.37 -18.35 -0.05
C PRO A 290 -10.61 -17.34 0.80
N LEU A 291 -9.87 -17.80 1.81
CA LEU A 291 -9.07 -16.90 2.65
C LEU A 291 -7.96 -16.22 1.84
N ALA A 292 -7.27 -16.96 0.97
CA ALA A 292 -6.22 -16.42 0.12
C ALA A 292 -6.78 -15.43 -0.93
N LEU A 293 -7.93 -15.75 -1.55
CA LEU A 293 -8.64 -14.84 -2.46
C LEU A 293 -9.09 -13.56 -1.75
N LEU A 294 -9.76 -13.69 -0.61
CA LEU A 294 -10.25 -12.56 0.16
C LEU A 294 -9.10 -11.66 0.59
N LYS A 295 -7.99 -12.23 1.05
CA LYS A 295 -6.80 -11.48 1.43
C LYS A 295 -6.23 -10.70 0.25
N ASN A 296 -5.97 -11.34 -0.89
CA ASN A 296 -5.40 -10.69 -2.07
C ASN A 296 -6.34 -9.60 -2.62
N PHE A 297 -7.65 -9.86 -2.64
CA PHE A 297 -8.67 -8.88 -3.01
C PHE A 297 -8.67 -7.66 -2.07
N LEU A 298 -8.65 -7.88 -0.76
CA LEU A 298 -8.59 -6.80 0.22
C LEU A 298 -7.29 -6.00 0.10
N ASP A 299 -6.16 -6.65 -0.14
CA ASP A 299 -4.87 -5.98 -0.33
C ASP A 299 -4.88 -5.08 -1.57
N PHE A 300 -5.40 -5.58 -2.69
CA PHE A 300 -5.61 -4.82 -3.92
C PHE A 300 -6.56 -3.64 -3.68
N TRP A 301 -7.73 -3.90 -3.13
CA TRP A 301 -8.76 -2.88 -2.92
C TRP A 301 -8.30 -1.77 -1.97
N MET A 302 -7.63 -2.12 -0.88
CA MET A 302 -7.08 -1.13 0.07
C MET A 302 -6.01 -0.24 -0.57
N SER A 303 -5.23 -0.78 -1.51
CA SER A 303 -4.22 -0.01 -2.25
C SER A 303 -4.88 1.08 -3.12
N ILE A 304 -6.01 0.76 -3.75
CA ILE A 304 -6.81 1.72 -4.51
C ILE A 304 -7.55 2.69 -3.57
N ALA A 305 -8.11 2.18 -2.47
CA ALA A 305 -8.92 2.96 -1.55
C ALA A 305 -8.15 4.11 -0.89
N VAL A 306 -6.87 3.92 -0.56
CA VAL A 306 -6.05 5.02 0.00
C VAL A 306 -5.73 6.10 -1.05
N CYS A 307 -5.53 5.71 -2.31
CA CYS A 307 -5.33 6.64 -3.41
C CYS A 307 -6.61 7.50 -3.64
N ASP A 308 -7.76 6.84 -3.74
CA ASP A 308 -9.08 7.49 -3.85
C ASP A 308 -9.37 8.39 -2.64
N LEU A 309 -8.95 7.99 -1.44
CA LEU A 309 -9.13 8.77 -0.23
C LEU A 309 -8.34 10.09 -0.27
N VAL A 310 -7.06 10.05 -0.64
CA VAL A 310 -6.23 11.26 -0.81
C VAL A 310 -6.84 12.18 -1.87
N GLU A 311 -7.24 11.63 -3.02
CA GLU A 311 -7.85 12.40 -4.11
C GLU A 311 -9.15 13.08 -3.66
N LYS A 312 -10.07 12.34 -3.03
CA LYS A 312 -11.34 12.88 -2.53
C LYS A 312 -11.13 13.96 -1.50
N THR A 313 -10.18 13.79 -0.58
CA THR A 313 -9.89 14.80 0.44
C THR A 313 -9.25 16.05 -0.18
N GLY A 314 -8.44 15.92 -1.23
CA GLY A 314 -7.98 17.07 -2.03
C GLY A 314 -9.12 17.81 -2.73
N ARG A 315 -10.08 17.09 -3.33
CA ARG A 315 -11.29 17.70 -3.92
C ARG A 315 -12.16 18.40 -2.86
N GLN A 316 -12.26 17.82 -1.66
CA GLN A 316 -12.96 18.44 -0.52
C GLN A 316 -12.35 19.78 -0.11
N THR A 317 -11.02 19.94 -0.20
CA THR A 317 -10.37 21.24 0.05
C THR A 317 -10.97 22.33 -0.83
N SER A 318 -11.16 22.04 -2.12
CA SER A 318 -11.77 23.00 -3.06
C SER A 318 -13.23 23.32 -2.71
N MET A 319 -14.00 22.34 -2.25
CA MET A 319 -15.39 22.55 -1.83
C MET A 319 -15.48 23.42 -0.58
N ILE A 320 -14.58 23.22 0.40
CA ILE A 320 -14.51 24.03 1.62
C ILE A 320 -14.15 25.47 1.29
N LEU A 321 -13.19 25.68 0.37
CA LEU A 321 -12.80 27.03 -0.05
C LEU A 321 -13.96 27.82 -0.70
N LYS A 322 -14.91 27.14 -1.36
CA LYS A 322 -16.11 27.80 -1.90
C LYS A 322 -17.01 28.39 -0.81
N LEU A 323 -17.03 27.83 0.40
CA LEU A 323 -17.87 28.32 1.51
C LEU A 323 -17.49 29.73 1.96
N PHE A 324 -16.27 30.18 1.65
CA PHE A 324 -15.81 31.53 1.95
C PHE A 324 -16.35 32.58 0.99
N ASN A 325 -16.81 32.18 -0.20
CA ASN A 325 -17.43 33.12 -1.16
C ASN A 325 -18.77 33.64 -0.65
N ASP A 326 -19.43 32.90 0.24
CA ASP A 326 -20.72 33.27 0.83
C ASP A 326 -20.60 34.29 1.96
N ILE A 327 -19.38 34.71 2.33
CA ILE A 327 -19.13 35.59 3.48
C ILE A 327 -19.04 37.05 3.00
N GLU A 328 -20.09 37.82 3.29
CA GLU A 328 -20.13 39.26 3.00
C GLU A 328 -19.14 40.05 3.87
N ASN A 329 -18.54 41.11 3.31
CA ASN A 329 -17.60 42.01 3.99
C ASN A 329 -16.30 41.36 4.51
N MET A 330 -15.86 40.26 3.90
CA MET A 330 -14.57 39.65 4.20
C MET A 330 -13.40 40.62 3.89
N ASN A 331 -12.36 40.57 4.71
CA ASN A 331 -11.14 41.34 4.46
C ASN A 331 -10.54 41.00 3.08
N LYS A 332 -10.27 42.03 2.24
CA LYS A 332 -9.74 41.89 0.87
C LYS A 332 -8.44 41.07 0.78
N GLU A 333 -7.55 41.15 1.77
CA GLU A 333 -6.30 40.36 1.76
C GLU A 333 -6.58 38.86 1.98
N LEU A 334 -7.54 38.57 2.84
CA LEU A 334 -7.99 37.21 3.14
C LEU A 334 -8.73 36.63 1.92
N GLU A 335 -9.63 37.41 1.32
CA GLU A 335 -10.33 37.06 0.07
C GLU A 335 -9.36 36.70 -1.05
N ARG A 336 -8.33 37.53 -1.26
CA ARG A 336 -7.27 37.27 -2.25
C ARG A 336 -6.50 35.99 -1.93
N SER A 337 -6.21 35.74 -0.65
CA SER A 337 -5.47 34.54 -0.22
C SER A 337 -6.29 33.27 -0.44
N ILE A 338 -7.60 33.31 -0.17
CA ILE A 338 -8.54 32.20 -0.41
C ILE A 338 -8.72 31.96 -1.91
N SER A 339 -8.88 33.03 -2.69
CA SER A 339 -8.98 32.94 -4.15
C SER A 339 -7.74 32.30 -4.77
N ASN A 340 -6.55 32.70 -4.33
CA ASN A 340 -5.29 32.07 -4.76
C ASN A 340 -5.23 30.59 -4.36
N PHE A 341 -5.71 30.24 -3.18
CA PHE A 341 -5.76 28.85 -2.73
C PHE A 341 -6.74 28.03 -3.58
N ALA A 342 -7.95 28.53 -3.81
CA ALA A 342 -8.94 27.87 -4.65
C ALA A 342 -8.42 27.66 -6.09
N LEU A 343 -7.78 28.69 -6.64
CA LEU A 343 -7.14 28.62 -7.96
C LEU A 343 -6.03 27.56 -7.97
N TYR A 344 -5.15 27.53 -6.97
CA TYR A 344 -4.11 26.50 -6.87
C TYR A 344 -4.71 25.09 -6.81
N CYS A 345 -5.72 24.84 -5.96
CA CYS A 345 -6.39 23.53 -5.88
C CYS A 345 -7.08 23.12 -7.19
N SER A 346 -7.53 24.10 -7.99
CA SER A 346 -8.16 23.82 -9.29
C SER A 346 -7.15 23.28 -10.31
N HIS A 347 -5.92 23.82 -10.31
CA HIS A 347 -4.81 23.46 -11.19
C HIS A 347 -4.04 22.23 -10.68
N CYS A 348 -3.72 22.20 -9.39
CA CYS A 348 -2.92 21.17 -8.75
C CYS A 348 -3.82 20.20 -7.98
N ARG A 349 -4.14 19.07 -8.61
CA ARG A 349 -4.98 18.01 -8.02
C ARG A 349 -4.14 16.79 -7.71
N PHE A 350 -4.43 16.13 -6.59
CA PHE A 350 -3.93 14.78 -6.33
C PHE A 350 -4.52 13.82 -7.38
N LYS A 351 -3.67 13.32 -8.28
CA LYS A 351 -4.05 12.41 -9.37
C LYS A 351 -3.03 11.29 -9.45
N PHE A 352 -3.42 10.10 -9.01
CA PHE A 352 -2.53 8.95 -8.99
C PHE A 352 -2.34 8.41 -10.40
N LEU A 353 -1.27 8.83 -11.05
CA LEU A 353 -0.92 8.39 -12.38
C LEU A 353 0.26 7.42 -12.26
N TYR A 354 0.00 6.11 -12.32
CA TYR A 354 1.10 5.15 -12.33
C TYR A 354 1.73 5.08 -13.71
N CYS A 355 3.06 5.23 -13.72
CA CYS A 355 3.91 5.22 -14.91
C CYS A 355 3.49 6.23 -16.00
N GLY A 356 2.74 7.28 -15.66
CA GLY A 356 2.19 8.21 -16.65
C GLY A 356 1.01 7.68 -17.47
N LEU A 357 0.57 6.45 -17.23
CA LEU A 357 -0.35 5.72 -18.11
C LEU A 357 -1.73 5.52 -17.48
N PHE A 358 -1.77 5.21 -16.19
CA PHE A 358 -2.99 4.70 -15.55
C PHE A 358 -3.42 5.57 -14.38
N HIS A 359 -4.64 6.09 -14.46
CA HIS A 359 -5.25 6.86 -13.37
C HIS A 359 -5.87 5.92 -12.34
N VAL A 360 -5.25 5.80 -11.17
CA VAL A 360 -5.69 4.90 -10.12
C VAL A 360 -6.71 5.58 -9.23
N ASN A 361 -7.97 5.29 -9.49
CA ASN A 361 -9.10 5.66 -8.67
C ASN A 361 -10.02 4.44 -8.48
N ARG A 362 -11.12 4.63 -7.75
CA ARG A 362 -12.09 3.56 -7.49
C ARG A 362 -12.76 3.03 -8.76
N GLU A 363 -12.92 3.87 -9.78
CA GLU A 363 -13.52 3.52 -11.07
C GLU A 363 -12.61 2.55 -11.85
N MET A 364 -11.33 2.91 -12.01
CA MET A 364 -10.32 2.02 -12.57
C MET A 364 -10.20 0.72 -11.78
N GLY A 365 -10.26 0.79 -10.45
CA GLY A 365 -10.30 -0.39 -9.60
C GLY A 365 -11.45 -1.34 -9.90
N PHE A 366 -12.63 -0.79 -10.19
CA PHE A 366 -13.81 -1.56 -10.59
C PHE A 366 -13.65 -2.15 -11.99
N GLU A 367 -13.14 -1.38 -12.95
CA GLU A 367 -12.86 -1.88 -14.31
C GLU A 367 -11.86 -3.04 -14.30
N MET A 368 -10.80 -2.96 -13.49
CA MET A 368 -9.86 -4.06 -13.31
C MET A 368 -10.54 -5.32 -12.75
N LEU A 369 -11.45 -5.18 -11.79
CA LEU A 369 -12.19 -6.32 -11.24
C LEU A 369 -13.10 -6.97 -12.27
N VAL A 370 -13.84 -6.17 -13.04
CA VAL A 370 -14.66 -6.68 -14.16
C VAL A 370 -13.78 -7.41 -15.17
N THR A 371 -12.63 -6.83 -15.51
CA THR A 371 -11.66 -7.44 -16.43
C THR A 371 -11.11 -8.77 -15.88
N SER A 372 -10.83 -8.87 -14.58
CA SER A 372 -10.43 -10.13 -13.95
C SER A 372 -11.49 -11.22 -14.07
N VAL A 373 -12.76 -10.88 -13.84
CA VAL A 373 -13.87 -11.82 -14.01
C VAL A 373 -13.96 -12.28 -15.46
N LEU A 374 -13.78 -11.37 -16.41
CA LEU A 374 -13.82 -11.66 -17.84
C LEU A 374 -12.68 -12.61 -18.26
N TYR A 375 -11.45 -12.36 -17.80
CA TYR A 375 -10.33 -13.28 -18.03
C TYR A 375 -10.52 -14.63 -17.35
N LEU A 376 -11.08 -14.66 -16.14
CA LEU A 376 -11.42 -15.91 -15.47
C LEU A 376 -12.43 -16.73 -16.30
N LEU A 377 -13.47 -16.08 -16.85
CA LEU A 377 -14.44 -16.75 -17.72
C LEU A 377 -13.78 -17.33 -18.98
N PHE A 378 -12.87 -16.58 -19.61
CA PHE A 378 -12.13 -17.10 -20.77
C PHE A 378 -11.25 -18.30 -20.42
N LEU A 379 -10.56 -18.27 -19.28
CA LEU A 379 -9.76 -19.42 -18.82
C LEU A 379 -10.62 -20.64 -18.57
N VAL A 380 -11.77 -20.47 -17.91
CA VAL A 380 -12.72 -21.55 -17.64
C VAL A 380 -13.30 -22.11 -18.94
N GLN A 381 -13.70 -21.26 -19.88
CA GLN A 381 -14.21 -21.69 -21.19
C GLN A 381 -13.15 -22.46 -21.99
N PHE A 382 -11.91 -21.97 -21.99
CA PHE A 382 -10.80 -22.63 -22.66
C PHE A 382 -10.50 -24.01 -22.04
N ASP A 383 -10.58 -24.12 -20.72
CA ASP A 383 -10.42 -25.40 -20.02
C ASP A 383 -11.53 -26.40 -20.38
N PHE A 384 -12.80 -25.96 -20.34
CA PHE A 384 -13.94 -26.78 -20.74
C PHE A 384 -13.91 -27.23 -22.21
N MET A 385 -13.31 -26.44 -23.11
CA MET A 385 -13.17 -26.80 -24.52
C MET A 385 -12.03 -27.81 -24.79
N ASN A 386 -11.11 -28.00 -23.84
CA ASN A 386 -9.96 -28.90 -23.97
C ASN A 386 -10.02 -30.13 -23.02
N LEU A 387 -11.11 -30.25 -22.24
CA LEU A 387 -11.55 -31.49 -21.56
C LEU A 387 -12.34 -32.36 -22.53
#